data_AF-A0A8T3PZD1-F1
#
_entry.id   AF-A0A8T3PZD1-F1
#
_cell.length_a   1.000
_cell.length_b   1.000
_cell.length_c   1.000
_cell.angle_alpha   90.00
_cell.angle_beta   90.00
_cell.angle_gamma   90.00
#
_symmetry.space_group_name_H-M   'P 1'
#
loop_
_entity.id
_entity.type
_entity.pdbx_description
1 polymer ?
#
loop_
_entity_poly.entity_id
_entity_poly.type
_entity_poly.pdbx_seq_one_letter_code
_entity_poly.pdbx_strand_id
1 'polypeptide(L)'
;MLTTRRRGGHRRRIDWSAVPVHPLLAAAYPVVFLFATNAAEQVTLAPLWGPLAIAVGGAAAALAIAALVVRDWHRGALLATVLVIGFFGYGHAWNAAAGVLANQWPLIVAWALLILVGLFVAWQSSRWARTAGRALNLVAAIALLLNSWSLAGNMVAVASVLDPAEEKIVELDPADPQDLPDVYYIIL
;
A
#
# COMPACT_ATOMS: atom_id res chain seq x y z
N MET A 1 -9.50 -60.09 -24.57
CA MET A 1 -8.80 -58.81 -24.86
C MET A 1 -9.07 -57.85 -23.71
N LEU A 2 -8.07 -57.60 -22.86
CA LEU A 2 -8.15 -56.68 -21.72
C LEU A 2 -7.59 -55.33 -22.15
N THR A 3 -8.43 -54.30 -22.27
CA THR A 3 -7.98 -52.93 -22.53
C THR A 3 -7.65 -52.24 -21.21
N THR A 4 -6.36 -52.07 -20.96
CA THR A 4 -5.82 -51.31 -19.84
C THR A 4 -6.04 -49.81 -20.06
N ARG A 5 -7.02 -49.24 -19.35
CA ARG A 5 -7.23 -47.78 -19.28
C ARG A 5 -6.07 -47.13 -18.51
N ARG A 6 -5.11 -46.60 -19.23
CA ARG A 6 -4.06 -45.71 -18.70
C ARG A 6 -4.71 -44.45 -18.10
N ARG A 7 -4.84 -44.38 -16.78
CA ARG A 7 -5.18 -43.14 -16.06
C ARG A 7 -3.97 -42.21 -16.09
N GLY A 8 -3.94 -41.29 -17.04
CA GLY A 8 -2.97 -40.18 -17.06
C GLY A 8 -3.27 -39.21 -15.91
N GLY A 9 -2.41 -39.19 -14.90
CA GLY A 9 -2.47 -38.23 -13.80
C GLY A 9 -2.23 -36.81 -14.31
N HIS A 10 -3.29 -36.01 -14.44
CA HIS A 10 -3.18 -34.57 -14.65
C HIS A 10 -2.62 -33.95 -13.36
N ARG A 11 -1.33 -33.60 -13.35
CA ARG A 11 -0.77 -32.67 -12.37
C ARG A 11 -1.48 -31.33 -12.55
N ARG A 12 -2.43 -31.01 -11.66
CA ARG A 12 -3.06 -29.67 -11.61
C ARG A 12 -1.95 -28.65 -11.35
N ARG A 13 -1.57 -27.89 -12.38
CA ARG A 13 -0.69 -26.73 -12.22
C ARG A 13 -1.44 -25.70 -11.39
N ILE A 14 -0.83 -25.22 -10.30
CA ILE A 14 -1.36 -24.11 -9.51
C ILE A 14 -1.35 -22.88 -10.41
N ASP A 15 -2.51 -22.24 -10.56
CA ASP A 15 -2.63 -20.97 -11.27
C ASP A 15 -2.35 -19.82 -10.29
N TRP A 16 -1.08 -19.43 -10.21
CA TRP A 16 -0.60 -18.36 -9.33
C TRP A 16 -1.28 -17.01 -9.60
N SER A 17 -1.73 -16.76 -10.85
CA SER A 17 -2.42 -15.51 -11.19
C SER A 17 -3.77 -15.38 -10.49
N ALA A 18 -4.39 -16.50 -10.13
CA ALA A 18 -5.70 -16.54 -9.49
C ALA A 18 -5.64 -16.45 -7.96
N VAL A 19 -4.44 -16.52 -7.34
CA VAL A 19 -4.32 -16.35 -5.88
C VAL A 19 -4.69 -14.91 -5.53
N PRO A 20 -5.69 -14.66 -4.66
CA PRO A 20 -6.22 -13.31 -4.49
C PRO A 20 -5.38 -12.49 -3.50
N VAL A 21 -4.24 -11.99 -3.97
CA VAL A 21 -3.27 -11.19 -3.18
C VAL A 21 -3.56 -9.69 -3.21
N HIS A 22 -4.49 -9.24 -4.05
CA HIS A 22 -4.87 -7.84 -4.21
C HIS A 22 -5.23 -7.08 -2.93
N PRO A 23 -5.83 -7.66 -1.85
CA PRO A 23 -6.04 -6.91 -0.62
C PRO A 23 -4.72 -6.51 0.06
N LEU A 24 -3.71 -7.40 -0.01
CA LEU A 24 -2.39 -7.16 0.58
C LEU A 24 -1.61 -6.12 -0.24
N LEU A 25 -1.67 -6.23 -1.57
CA LEU A 25 -1.05 -5.25 -2.47
C LEU A 25 -1.69 -3.86 -2.32
N ALA A 26 -3.02 -3.80 -2.21
CA ALA A 26 -3.75 -2.55 -1.99
C ALA A 26 -3.41 -1.90 -0.64
N ALA A 27 -3.14 -2.69 0.40
CA ALA A 27 -2.71 -2.17 1.71
C ALA A 27 -1.25 -1.74 1.74
N ALA A 28 -0.39 -2.39 0.96
CA ALA A 28 1.01 -1.98 0.81
C ALA A 28 1.14 -0.64 0.05
N TYR A 29 0.28 -0.43 -0.96
CA TYR A 29 0.31 0.75 -1.82
C TYR A 29 0.41 2.09 -1.08
N PRO A 30 -0.51 2.47 -0.16
CA PRO A 30 -0.47 3.79 0.47
C PRO A 30 0.79 4.01 1.31
N VAL A 31 1.31 2.95 1.94
CA VAL A 31 2.55 3.02 2.73
C VAL A 31 3.75 3.29 1.82
N VAL A 32 3.86 2.55 0.72
CA VAL A 32 4.96 2.74 -0.25
C VAL A 32 4.83 4.08 -0.97
N PHE A 33 3.63 4.50 -1.35
CA PHE A 33 3.37 5.82 -1.96
C PHE A 33 3.78 6.96 -1.03
N LEU A 34 3.38 6.90 0.24
CA LEU A 34 3.76 7.92 1.22
C LEU A 34 5.27 7.96 1.42
N PHE A 35 5.93 6.80 1.48
CA PHE A 35 7.38 6.74 1.62
C PHE A 35 8.09 7.25 0.35
N ALA A 36 7.57 6.93 -0.84
CA ALA A 36 8.11 7.38 -2.12
C ALA A 36 8.04 8.91 -2.28
N THR A 37 6.93 9.52 -1.83
CA THR A 37 6.70 10.97 -1.93
C THR A 37 7.53 11.77 -0.93
N ASN A 38 7.88 11.18 0.22
CA ASN A 38 8.76 11.80 1.22
C ASN A 38 10.20 11.28 1.14
N ALA A 39 10.55 10.52 0.11
CA ALA A 39 11.84 9.83 -0.02
C ALA A 39 13.04 10.79 0.01
N ALA A 40 12.88 12.04 -0.43
CA ALA A 40 13.95 13.04 -0.40
C ALA A 40 14.36 13.46 1.02
N GLU A 41 13.44 13.33 2.00
CA GLU A 41 13.70 13.65 3.41
C GLU A 41 14.17 12.43 4.20
N GLN A 42 14.22 11.25 3.57
CA GLN A 42 14.55 9.99 4.22
C GLN A 42 15.96 9.54 3.83
N VAL A 43 16.81 9.35 4.84
CA VAL A 43 18.18 8.85 4.67
C VAL A 43 18.22 7.32 4.57
N THR A 44 17.21 6.62 5.12
CA THR A 44 17.17 5.15 5.15
C THR A 44 15.76 4.60 4.93
N LEU A 45 15.68 3.30 4.60
CA LEU A 45 14.41 2.57 4.48
C LEU A 45 13.88 2.02 5.81
N ALA A 46 14.59 2.19 6.93
CA ALA A 46 14.20 1.58 8.20
C ALA A 46 12.77 1.93 8.66
N PRO A 47 12.27 3.18 8.52
CA PRO A 47 10.93 3.54 8.96
C PRO A 47 9.79 2.97 8.08
N LEU A 48 10.08 2.44 6.89
CA LEU A 48 9.09 1.86 5.99
C LEU A 48 8.47 0.57 6.54
N TRP A 49 9.30 -0.29 7.15
CA TRP A 49 8.93 -1.69 7.40
C TRP A 49 7.85 -1.86 8.46
N GLY A 50 7.85 -1.02 9.50
CA GLY A 50 6.87 -1.07 10.58
C GLY A 50 5.44 -0.80 10.08
N PRO A 51 5.17 0.37 9.48
CA PRO A 51 3.87 0.69 8.89
C PRO A 51 3.44 -0.31 7.81
N LEU A 52 4.38 -0.78 6.98
CA LEU A 52 4.10 -1.75 5.93
C LEU A 52 3.63 -3.08 6.52
N ALA A 53 4.31 -3.58 7.56
CA ALA A 53 3.94 -4.81 8.26
C ALA A 53 2.55 -4.69 8.91
N ILE A 54 2.24 -3.56 9.54
CA ILE A 54 0.92 -3.32 10.15
C ILE A 54 -0.17 -3.29 9.08
N ALA A 55 0.04 -2.57 7.98
CA ALA A 55 -0.94 -2.44 6.90
C ALA A 55 -1.22 -3.79 6.21
N VAL A 56 -0.15 -4.50 5.81
CA VAL A 56 -0.26 -5.81 5.16
C VAL A 56 -0.81 -6.86 6.12
N GLY A 57 -0.38 -6.85 7.39
CA GLY A 57 -0.90 -7.74 8.43
C GLY A 57 -2.39 -7.51 8.70
N GLY A 58 -2.82 -6.26 8.80
CA GLY A 58 -4.23 -5.89 8.92
C GLY A 58 -5.07 -6.35 7.73
N ALA A 59 -4.56 -6.18 6.50
CA ALA A 59 -5.23 -6.67 5.30
C ALA A 59 -5.29 -8.20 5.22
N ALA A 60 -4.25 -8.90 5.67
CA ALA A 60 -4.24 -10.36 5.76
C ALA A 60 -5.28 -10.85 6.78
N ALA A 61 -5.40 -10.18 7.93
CA ALA A 61 -6.44 -10.47 8.92
C ALA A 61 -7.84 -10.21 8.36
N ALA A 62 -8.06 -9.06 7.70
CA ALA A 62 -9.33 -8.74 7.06
C ALA A 62 -9.71 -9.77 5.98
N LEU A 63 -8.75 -10.21 5.15
CA LEU A 63 -8.94 -11.29 4.18
C LEU A 63 -9.34 -12.60 4.86
N ALA A 64 -8.60 -13.02 5.89
CA ALA A 64 -8.88 -14.28 6.59
C ALA A 64 -10.30 -14.27 7.21
N ILE A 65 -10.67 -13.18 7.88
CA ILE A 65 -12.00 -13.01 8.48
C ILE A 65 -13.08 -13.02 7.39
N ALA A 66 -12.92 -12.20 6.35
CA ALA A 66 -13.92 -12.10 5.27
C ALA A 66 -14.09 -13.43 4.55
N ALA A 67 -12.99 -14.12 4.22
CA ALA A 67 -13.01 -15.42 3.56
C ALA A 67 -13.66 -16.50 4.42
N LEU A 68 -13.47 -16.46 5.74
CA LEU A 68 -14.14 -17.36 6.67
C LEU A 68 -15.66 -17.10 6.72
N VAL A 69 -16.08 -15.83 6.77
CA VAL A 69 -17.49 -15.43 6.81
C VAL A 69 -18.25 -15.89 5.56
N VAL A 70 -17.67 -15.66 4.37
CA VAL A 70 -18.33 -16.05 3.10
C VAL A 70 -17.99 -17.47 2.64
N ARG A 71 -17.07 -18.14 3.35
CA ARG A 71 -16.53 -19.48 3.03
C ARG A 71 -15.97 -19.61 1.61
N ASP A 72 -15.44 -18.51 1.08
CA ASP A 72 -14.88 -18.43 -0.27
C ASP A 72 -13.72 -17.42 -0.29
N TRP A 73 -12.54 -17.89 -0.67
CA TRP A 73 -11.31 -17.08 -0.64
C TRP A 73 -11.32 -15.93 -1.64
N HIS A 74 -11.93 -16.11 -2.82
CA HIS A 74 -11.99 -15.07 -3.85
C HIS A 74 -13.00 -13.99 -3.47
N ARG A 75 -14.19 -14.38 -2.98
CA ARG A 75 -15.18 -13.42 -2.49
C ARG A 75 -14.68 -12.69 -1.24
N GLY A 76 -14.05 -13.41 -0.32
CA GLY A 76 -13.42 -12.84 0.87
C GLY A 76 -12.38 -11.78 0.53
N ALA A 77 -11.57 -12.01 -0.49
CA ALA A 77 -10.59 -11.04 -0.95
C ALA A 77 -11.22 -9.79 -1.56
N LEU A 78 -12.31 -9.91 -2.33
CA LEU A 78 -13.03 -8.74 -2.82
C LEU A 78 -13.57 -7.90 -1.66
N LEU A 79 -14.17 -8.53 -0.65
CA LEU A 79 -14.64 -7.84 0.56
C LEU A 79 -13.49 -7.14 1.29
N ALA A 80 -12.38 -7.84 1.53
CA ALA A 80 -11.21 -7.28 2.19
C ALA A 80 -10.62 -6.11 1.40
N THR A 81 -10.64 -6.15 0.07
CA THR A 81 -10.14 -5.05 -0.78
C THR A 81 -11.02 -3.82 -0.69
N VAL A 82 -12.35 -4.00 -0.68
CA VAL A 82 -13.28 -2.89 -0.46
C VAL A 82 -13.00 -2.23 0.89
N LEU A 83 -12.79 -3.03 1.95
CA LEU A 83 -12.47 -2.50 3.28
C LEU A 83 -11.11 -1.78 3.31
N VAL A 84 -10.08 -2.37 2.72
CA VAL A 84 -8.73 -1.78 2.66
C VAL A 84 -8.75 -0.45 1.89
N ILE A 85 -9.35 -0.43 0.70
CA ILE A 85 -9.48 0.80 -0.11
C ILE A 85 -10.34 1.83 0.61
N GLY A 86 -11.44 1.42 1.22
CA GLY A 86 -12.32 2.32 1.98
C GLY A 86 -11.62 2.96 3.17
N PHE A 87 -10.80 2.19 3.89
CA PHE A 87 -10.03 2.66 5.04
C PHE A 87 -8.93 3.65 4.63
N PHE A 88 -8.03 3.25 3.73
CA PHE A 88 -6.91 4.10 3.31
C PHE A 88 -7.34 5.26 2.41
N GLY A 89 -8.43 5.12 1.66
CA GLY A 89 -8.92 6.13 0.72
C GLY A 89 -9.63 7.32 1.38
N TYR A 90 -10.11 7.19 2.62
CA TYR A 90 -10.92 8.23 3.25
C TYR A 90 -10.18 9.57 3.38
N GLY A 91 -8.91 9.56 3.78
CA GLY A 91 -8.11 10.79 3.90
C GLY A 91 -7.97 11.54 2.58
N HIS A 92 -7.75 10.82 1.48
CA HIS A 92 -7.69 11.41 0.14
C HIS A 92 -9.06 11.97 -0.29
N ALA A 93 -10.15 11.25 -0.01
CA ALA A 93 -11.50 11.73 -0.28
C ALA A 93 -11.80 13.01 0.49
N TRP A 94 -11.39 13.09 1.76
CA TRP A 94 -11.55 14.31 2.55
C TRP A 94 -10.70 15.45 2.00
N ASN A 95 -9.43 15.23 1.70
CA ASN A 95 -8.56 16.28 1.14
C ASN A 95 -9.11 16.86 -0.17
N ALA A 96 -9.72 16.02 -1.01
CA ALA A 96 -10.38 16.46 -2.24
C ALA A 96 -11.68 17.25 -1.98
N ALA A 97 -12.39 16.97 -0.89
CA ALA A 97 -13.69 17.55 -0.58
C ALA A 97 -13.64 18.74 0.40
N ALA A 98 -12.55 18.90 1.16
CA ALA A 98 -12.43 19.88 2.25
C ALA A 98 -12.59 21.35 1.79
N GLY A 99 -12.29 21.65 0.52
CA GLY A 99 -12.51 22.99 -0.06
C GLY A 99 -13.95 23.26 -0.50
N VAL A 100 -14.80 22.24 -0.53
CA VAL A 100 -16.21 22.33 -1.02
C VAL A 100 -17.20 22.07 0.11
N LEU A 101 -16.88 21.13 1.01
CA LEU A 101 -17.74 20.76 2.13
C LEU A 101 -17.34 21.53 3.38
N ALA A 102 -18.30 22.22 3.99
CA ALA A 102 -18.10 22.94 5.26
C ALA A 102 -17.85 22.01 6.46
N ASN A 103 -18.23 20.74 6.36
CA ASN A 103 -18.09 19.74 7.41
C ASN A 103 -17.86 18.33 6.85
N GLN A 104 -17.33 17.43 7.68
CA GLN A 104 -16.99 16.06 7.28
C GLN A 104 -18.21 15.12 7.18
N TRP A 105 -19.30 15.42 7.88
CA TRP A 105 -20.45 14.52 8.01
C TRP A 105 -21.07 14.05 6.69
N PRO A 106 -21.34 14.92 5.70
CA PRO A 106 -21.87 14.50 4.41
C PRO A 106 -20.94 13.52 3.71
N LEU A 107 -19.62 13.75 3.77
CA LEU A 107 -18.65 12.84 3.20
C LEU A 107 -18.62 11.50 3.94
N ILE A 108 -18.66 11.50 5.27
CA ILE A 108 -18.69 10.27 6.08
C ILE A 108 -19.88 9.39 5.68
N VAL A 109 -21.07 9.98 5.56
CA VAL A 109 -22.28 9.25 5.17
C VAL A 109 -22.16 8.71 3.74
N ALA A 110 -21.73 9.55 2.78
CA ALA A 110 -21.54 9.13 1.40
C ALA A 110 -20.47 8.02 1.27
N TRP A 111 -19.37 8.12 2.02
CA TRP A 111 -18.28 7.16 2.04
C TRP A 111 -18.70 5.82 2.65
N ALA A 112 -19.44 5.86 3.76
CA ALA A 112 -20.01 4.67 4.37
C ALA A 112 -20.99 3.96 3.41
N LEU A 113 -21.86 4.71 2.72
CA LEU A 113 -22.76 4.16 1.70
C LEU A 113 -21.98 3.52 0.54
N LEU A 114 -20.93 4.18 0.04
CA LEU A 114 -20.08 3.64 -1.02
C LEU A 114 -19.43 2.31 -0.59
N ILE A 115 -18.90 2.23 0.63
CA ILE A 115 -18.33 1.00 1.18
C ILE A 115 -19.40 -0.08 1.29
N LEU A 116 -20.59 0.23 1.82
CA LEU A 116 -21.69 -0.75 1.94
C LEU A 116 -22.12 -1.30 0.59
N VAL A 117 -22.23 -0.45 -0.43
CA VAL A 117 -22.53 -0.87 -1.81
C VAL A 117 -21.42 -1.77 -2.34
N GLY A 118 -20.15 -1.39 -2.16
CA GLY A 118 -19.00 -2.20 -2.57
C GLY A 118 -19.00 -3.58 -1.90
N LEU A 119 -19.28 -3.64 -0.59
CA LEU A 119 -19.38 -4.87 0.18
C LEU A 119 -20.53 -5.75 -0.31
N PHE A 120 -21.69 -5.17 -0.59
CA PHE A 120 -22.83 -5.90 -1.13
C PHE A 120 -22.54 -6.51 -2.51
N VAL A 121 -21.91 -5.74 -3.41
CA VAL A 121 -21.50 -6.22 -4.74
C VAL A 121 -20.45 -7.34 -4.62
N ALA A 122 -19.45 -7.16 -3.76
CA ALA A 122 -18.44 -8.19 -3.49
C ALA A 122 -19.06 -9.44 -2.85
N TRP A 123 -20.06 -9.29 -1.99
CA TRP A 123 -20.79 -10.42 -1.43
C TRP A 123 -21.49 -11.24 -2.53
N GLN A 124 -22.12 -10.59 -3.51
CA GLN A 124 -22.85 -11.28 -4.59
C GLN A 124 -21.95 -11.80 -5.73
N SER A 125 -20.64 -11.60 -5.65
CA SER A 125 -19.69 -11.78 -6.77
C SER A 125 -19.30 -13.21 -7.14
N SER A 126 -19.97 -14.25 -6.61
CA SER A 126 -19.52 -15.65 -6.70
C SER A 126 -19.14 -16.13 -8.11
N ARG A 127 -19.85 -15.67 -9.15
CA ARG A 127 -19.62 -16.07 -10.54
C ARG A 127 -18.38 -15.44 -11.19
N TRP A 128 -18.00 -14.23 -10.75
CA TRP A 128 -16.95 -13.43 -11.40
C TRP A 128 -15.79 -13.05 -10.46
N ALA A 129 -15.85 -13.46 -9.19
CA ALA A 129 -14.85 -13.14 -8.17
C ALA A 129 -13.42 -13.49 -8.59
N ARG A 130 -13.22 -14.62 -9.26
CA ARG A 130 -11.89 -15.02 -9.77
C ARG A 130 -11.37 -14.08 -10.86
N THR A 131 -12.22 -13.69 -11.80
CA THR A 131 -11.85 -12.80 -12.91
C THR A 131 -11.56 -11.39 -12.40
N ALA A 132 -12.42 -10.85 -11.53
CA ALA A 132 -12.17 -9.57 -10.89
C ALA A 132 -10.92 -9.59 -10.01
N GLY A 133 -10.69 -10.67 -9.24
CA GLY A 133 -9.49 -10.83 -8.43
C GLY A 133 -8.20 -10.81 -9.25
N ARG A 134 -8.19 -11.43 -10.43
CA ARG A 134 -7.05 -11.35 -11.37
C ARG A 134 -6.80 -9.91 -11.86
N ALA A 135 -7.86 -9.21 -12.26
CA ALA A 135 -7.76 -7.82 -12.69
C ALA A 135 -7.25 -6.92 -11.54
N LEU A 136 -7.77 -7.09 -10.33
CA LEU A 136 -7.34 -6.34 -9.15
C LEU A 136 -5.90 -6.66 -8.75
N ASN A 137 -5.47 -7.92 -8.85
CA ASN A 137 -4.07 -8.29 -8.64
C ASN A 137 -3.17 -7.51 -9.60
N LEU A 138 -3.52 -7.49 -10.88
CA LEU A 138 -2.76 -6.79 -11.91
C LEU A 138 -2.70 -5.29 -11.65
N VAL A 139 -3.86 -4.66 -11.42
CA VAL A 139 -3.95 -3.21 -11.15
C VAL A 139 -3.16 -2.84 -9.90
N ALA A 140 -3.34 -3.57 -8.80
CA ALA A 140 -2.62 -3.30 -7.56
C ALA A 140 -1.11 -3.55 -7.68
N ALA A 141 -0.70 -4.59 -8.41
CA ALA A 141 0.71 -4.86 -8.68
C ALA A 141 1.34 -3.74 -9.54
N ILE A 142 0.67 -3.30 -10.62
CA ILE A 142 1.15 -2.19 -11.44
C ILE A 142 1.25 -0.91 -10.59
N ALA A 143 0.21 -0.58 -9.82
CA ALA A 143 0.21 0.59 -8.95
C ALA A 143 1.37 0.55 -7.93
N LEU A 144 1.61 -0.60 -7.30
CA LEU A 144 2.71 -0.78 -6.36
C LEU A 144 4.08 -0.70 -7.05
N LEU A 145 4.24 -1.31 -8.23
CA LEU A 145 5.48 -1.27 -9.01
C LEU A 145 5.86 0.15 -9.42
N LEU A 146 4.90 0.95 -9.90
CA LEU A 146 5.15 2.35 -10.26
C LEU A 146 5.66 3.17 -9.07
N ASN A 147 5.10 2.93 -7.88
CA ASN A 147 5.51 3.61 -6.66
C ASN A 147 6.88 3.14 -6.15
N SER A 148 7.11 1.83 -6.16
CA SER A 148 8.40 1.25 -5.79
C SER A 148 9.51 1.72 -6.72
N TRP A 149 9.23 1.88 -8.01
CA TRP A 149 10.18 2.43 -8.98
C TRP A 149 10.55 3.88 -8.65
N SER A 150 9.56 4.73 -8.39
CA SER A 150 9.79 6.12 -7.95
C SER A 150 10.59 6.17 -6.65
N LEU A 151 10.26 5.32 -5.68
CA LEU A 151 10.99 5.24 -4.41
C LEU A 151 12.46 4.85 -4.63
N ALA A 152 12.72 3.81 -5.43
CA ALA A 152 14.09 3.37 -5.73
C ALA A 152 14.90 4.46 -6.43
N GLY A 153 14.30 5.16 -7.40
CA GLY A 153 14.95 6.29 -8.08
C GLY A 153 15.32 7.43 -7.12
N ASN A 154 14.41 7.80 -6.23
CA ASN A 154 14.65 8.84 -5.23
C ASN A 154 15.75 8.43 -4.24
N MET A 155 15.77 7.17 -3.79
CA MET A 155 16.81 6.66 -2.89
C MET A 155 18.20 6.66 -3.53
N VAL A 156 18.30 6.33 -4.83
CA VAL A 156 19.56 6.40 -5.58
C VAL A 156 20.03 7.86 -5.71
N ALA A 157 19.11 8.78 -5.99
CA ALA A 157 19.42 10.21 -6.08
C ALA A 157 19.95 10.74 -4.74
N VAL A 158 19.29 10.43 -3.62
CA VAL A 158 19.74 10.83 -2.27
C VAL A 158 21.12 10.23 -1.96
N ALA A 159 21.34 8.94 -2.26
CA ALA A 159 22.64 8.30 -2.05
C ALA A 159 23.77 8.94 -2.89
N SER A 160 23.47 9.42 -4.11
CA SER A 160 24.45 10.11 -4.96
C SER A 160 24.80 11.52 -4.47
N VAL A 161 23.93 12.15 -3.68
CA VAL A 161 24.21 13.44 -3.02
C VAL A 161 24.99 13.22 -1.73
N LEU A 162 24.72 12.13 -1.03
CA LEU A 162 25.42 11.72 0.20
C LEU A 162 26.74 10.98 -0.08
N ASP A 163 27.22 10.95 -1.33
CA ASP A 163 28.51 10.36 -1.65
C ASP A 163 29.58 10.99 -0.73
N PRO A 164 30.39 10.22 0.02
CA PRO A 164 31.22 10.74 1.13
C PRO A 164 32.38 11.65 0.70
N ALA A 165 32.39 12.10 -0.55
CA ALA A 165 33.38 13.02 -1.08
C ALA A 165 33.18 14.40 -0.44
N GLU A 166 33.96 14.64 0.62
CA GLU A 166 33.96 15.83 1.47
C GLU A 166 32.77 15.93 2.42
N GLU A 167 32.72 15.05 3.41
CA GLU A 167 32.49 15.54 4.78
C GLU A 167 33.66 16.47 5.12
N LYS A 168 33.67 17.68 4.53
CA LYS A 168 34.47 18.77 5.03
C LYS A 168 33.86 19.04 6.39
N ILE A 169 34.46 18.44 7.41
CA ILE A 169 34.43 18.99 8.74
C ILE A 169 34.96 20.40 8.55
N VAL A 170 34.05 21.35 8.39
CA VAL A 170 34.38 22.77 8.46
C VAL A 170 34.71 22.96 9.92
N GLU A 171 35.98 22.75 10.25
CA GLU A 171 36.52 23.18 11.52
C GLU A 171 36.38 24.71 11.50
N LEU A 172 35.33 25.16 12.18
CA LEU A 172 35.06 26.58 12.34
C LEU A 172 36.20 27.11 13.21
N ASP A 173 37.12 27.86 12.60
CA ASP A 173 38.15 28.63 13.28
C ASP A 173 37.67 30.09 13.35
N PRO A 174 36.84 30.45 14.34
CA PRO A 174 36.33 31.81 14.48
C PRO A 174 37.49 32.75 14.78
N ALA A 175 37.55 33.87 14.05
CA ALA A 175 38.58 34.90 14.26
C ALA A 175 38.56 35.48 15.68
N ASP A 176 37.41 35.42 16.37
CA ASP A 176 37.28 35.75 17.79
C ASP A 176 36.43 34.68 18.50
N PRO A 177 37.05 33.82 19.33
CA PRO A 177 36.33 32.81 20.12
C PRO A 177 35.39 33.39 21.17
N GLN A 178 35.48 34.70 21.49
CA GLN A 178 34.63 35.35 22.49
C GLN A 178 33.42 36.09 21.91
N ASP A 179 33.35 36.26 20.59
CA ASP A 179 32.25 36.93 19.89
C ASP A 179 31.60 36.00 18.85
N LEU A 180 31.01 34.91 19.35
CA LEU A 180 30.32 33.93 18.52
C LEU A 180 28.84 34.33 18.35
N PRO A 181 28.28 34.25 17.11
CA PRO A 181 26.87 34.52 16.89
C PRO A 181 25.98 33.50 17.61
N ASP A 182 24.86 33.98 18.18
CA ASP A 182 23.86 33.14 18.83
C ASP A 182 23.20 32.17 17.83
N VAL A 183 23.19 30.88 18.16
CA VAL A 183 22.47 29.85 17.40
C VAL A 183 21.08 29.65 18.01
N TYR A 184 20.05 30.13 17.31
CA TYR A 184 18.65 29.93 17.72
C TYR A 184 18.09 28.63 17.13
N TYR A 185 17.71 27.70 18.01
CA TYR A 185 16.90 26.54 17.60
C TYR A 185 15.42 26.91 17.64
N ILE A 186 14.77 26.88 16.47
CA ILE A 186 13.32 26.99 16.39
C ILE A 186 12.76 25.57 16.45
N ILE A 187 12.14 25.23 17.59
CA ILE A 187 11.36 24.01 17.75
C ILE A 187 9.91 24.38 17.43
N LEU A 188 9.41 23.86 16.31
CA LEU A 188 8.04 24.09 15.83
C LEU A 188 7.07 23.04 16.40
#